data_AF-A0A8D8Z0J9-F1
#
_entry.id   AF-A0A8D8Z0J9-F1
#
_cell.length_a   1.000
_cell.length_b   1.000
_cell.length_c   1.000
_cell.angle_alpha   90.00
_cell.angle_beta   90.00
_cell.angle_gamma   90.00
#
_symmetry.space_group_name_H-M   'P 1'
#
loop_
_entity.id
_entity.type
_entity.pdbx_description
1 polymer ?
#
loop_
_entity_poly.entity_id
_entity_poly.type
_entity_poly.pdbx_seq_one_letter_code
_entity_poly.pdbx_strand_id
1 'polypeptide(L)'
;MGKEEERRIQAFEAWCWRKMMKIRRPRERRTFLNQLKRRRLKLIGHLLRHSELATRVIEGMIDQKNPRGRPPLAFIKDNIMIDVNVSTYSQLKRLAQDREKWRVASNQH
;
A
#
# COMPACT_ATOMS: atom_id res chain seq x y z
N MET A 1 3.76 -3.91 -4.79
CA MET A 1 3.06 -3.56 -6.05
C MET A 1 3.85 -4.18 -7.19
N GLY A 2 3.18 -4.69 -8.23
CA GLY A 2 3.90 -5.20 -9.40
C GLY A 2 4.56 -4.07 -10.20
N LYS A 3 5.71 -4.35 -10.84
CA LYS A 3 6.40 -3.36 -11.70
C LYS A 3 5.49 -2.80 -12.81
N GLU A 4 4.54 -3.60 -13.29
CA GLU A 4 3.58 -3.18 -14.31
C GLU A 4 2.53 -2.20 -13.77
N GLU A 5 2.02 -2.42 -12.56
CA GLU A 5 1.08 -1.50 -11.92
C GLU A 5 1.72 -0.13 -11.67
N GLU A 6 2.99 -0.12 -11.25
CA GLU A 6 3.75 1.11 -11.09
C GLU A 6 3.92 1.87 -12.40
N ARG A 7 4.20 1.16 -13.51
CA ARG A 7 4.28 1.75 -14.85
C ARG A 7 2.95 2.35 -15.27
N ARG A 8 1.83 1.67 -15.03
CA ARG A 8 0.49 2.16 -15.36
C ARG A 8 0.16 3.43 -14.57
N ILE A 9 0.50 3.48 -13.29
CA ILE A 9 0.31 4.68 -12.46
C ILE A 9 1.17 5.84 -12.95
N GLN A 10 2.44 5.59 -13.30
CA GLN A 10 3.32 6.63 -13.85
C GLN A 10 2.85 7.13 -15.22
N ALA A 11 2.35 6.22 -16.08
CA ALA A 11 1.76 6.57 -17.36
C ALA A 11 0.48 7.39 -17.19
N PHE A 12 -0.36 7.04 -16.21
CA PHE A 12 -1.55 7.79 -15.82
C PHE A 12 -1.19 9.19 -15.33
N GLU A 13 -0.22 9.31 -14.42
CA GLU A 13 0.28 10.61 -13.95
C GLU A 13 0.73 11.46 -15.15
N ALA A 14 1.57 10.94 -16.04
CA ALA A 14 2.02 11.64 -17.24
C ALA A 14 0.87 12.01 -18.20
N TRP A 15 -0.19 11.21 -18.29
CA TRP A 15 -1.39 11.54 -19.05
C TRP A 15 -2.16 12.71 -18.42
N CYS A 16 -2.35 12.70 -17.10
CA CYS A 16 -2.98 13.78 -16.34
C CYS A 16 -2.23 15.12 -16.55
N TRP A 17 -0.90 15.12 -16.47
CA TRP A 17 -0.09 16.31 -16.73
C TRP A 17 -0.29 16.87 -18.15
N ARG A 18 -0.35 15.99 -19.16
CA ARG A 18 -0.59 16.39 -20.55
C ARG A 18 -2.00 16.96 -20.76
N LYS A 19 -3.01 16.39 -20.10
CA LYS A 19 -4.41 16.82 -20.27
C LYS A 19 -4.76 18.09 -19.50
N MET A 20 -4.40 18.15 -18.22
CA MET A 20 -4.78 19.27 -17.35
C MET A 20 -3.88 20.48 -17.52
N MET A 21 -2.56 20.26 -17.61
CA MET A 21 -1.58 21.35 -17.60
C MET A 21 -0.94 21.60 -18.96
N LYS A 22 -1.30 20.81 -19.99
CA LYS A 22 -0.73 20.89 -21.35
C LYS A 22 0.80 20.79 -21.39
N ILE A 23 1.41 20.19 -20.37
CA ILE A 23 2.87 20.04 -20.27
C ILE A 23 3.28 18.74 -20.97
N ARG A 24 4.10 18.85 -22.02
CA ARG A 24 4.58 17.68 -22.79
C ARG A 24 5.54 16.80 -21.99
N ARG A 25 6.39 17.41 -21.18
CA ARG A 25 7.42 16.74 -20.39
C ARG A 25 7.54 17.44 -19.03
N PRO A 26 6.83 16.97 -17.99
CA PRO A 26 6.95 17.59 -16.67
C PRO A 26 8.41 17.49 -16.21
N ARG A 27 9.00 18.64 -15.85
CA ARG A 27 10.35 18.73 -15.26
C ARG A 27 10.36 18.28 -13.81
N GLU A 28 9.21 18.31 -13.16
CA GLU A 28 9.03 17.97 -11.75
C GLU A 28 9.08 16.46 -11.52
N ARG A 29 9.58 16.05 -10.35
CA ARG A 29 9.66 14.63 -9.97
C ARG A 29 8.24 14.05 -9.90
N ARG A 30 8.00 12.95 -10.61
CA ARG A 30 6.79 12.12 -10.52
C ARG A 30 6.62 11.64 -9.09
N THR A 31 5.84 12.36 -8.28
CA THR A 31 5.72 12.10 -6.84
C THR A 31 4.43 11.35 -6.51
N PHE A 32 3.49 11.24 -7.45
CA PHE A 32 2.17 10.66 -7.17
C PHE A 32 2.26 9.21 -6.67
N LEU A 33 3.08 8.38 -7.31
CA LEU A 33 3.28 6.99 -6.90
C LEU A 33 3.80 6.90 -5.45
N ASN A 34 4.78 7.73 -5.10
CA ASN A 34 5.38 7.73 -3.76
C ASN A 34 4.39 8.26 -2.72
N GLN A 35 3.63 9.30 -3.05
CA GLN A 35 2.55 9.80 -2.19
C GLN A 35 1.47 8.74 -1.96
N LEU A 36 1.10 7.99 -3.01
CA LEU A 36 0.13 6.90 -2.91
C LEU A 36 0.65 5.79 -1.99
N LYS A 37 1.91 5.36 -2.16
CA LYS A 37 2.56 4.38 -1.28
C LYS A 37 2.55 4.86 0.18
N ARG A 38 2.98 6.11 0.43
CA ARG A 38 2.95 6.72 1.78
C ARG A 38 1.55 6.70 2.40
N ARG A 39 0.54 7.16 1.67
CA ARG A 39 -0.85 7.21 2.16
C ARG A 39 -1.39 5.81 2.45
N ARG A 40 -1.11 4.85 1.57
CA ARG A 40 -1.48 3.44 1.76
C ARG A 40 -0.85 2.85 3.02
N LEU A 41 0.44 3.08 3.26
CA LEU A 41 1.14 2.61 4.47
C LEU A 41 0.61 3.29 5.74
N LYS A 42 0.26 4.58 5.68
CA LYS A 42 -0.40 5.26 6.81
C LYS A 42 -1.75 4.62 7.16
N LEU A 43 -2.57 4.33 6.15
CA LEU A 43 -3.87 3.68 6.34
C LEU A 43 -3.72 2.30 6.96
N ILE A 44 -2.86 1.44 6.39
CA ILE A 44 -2.67 0.08 6.90
C ILE A 44 -2.08 0.09 8.32
N GLY A 45 -1.10 0.95 8.58
CA GLY A 45 -0.56 1.09 9.93
C GLY A 45 -1.59 1.57 10.94
N HIS A 46 -2.53 2.43 10.55
CA HIS A 46 -3.64 2.84 11.40
C HIS A 46 -4.62 1.69 11.65
N LEU A 47 -5.02 0.97 10.59
CA LEU A 47 -5.95 -0.17 10.68
C LEU A 47 -5.39 -1.27 11.60
N LEU A 48 -4.13 -1.65 11.44
CA LEU A 48 -3.47 -2.69 12.23
C LEU A 48 -3.31 -2.34 13.72
N ARG A 49 -3.32 -1.04 14.06
CA ARG A 49 -3.14 -0.56 15.44
C ARG A 49 -4.44 -0.29 16.18
N HIS A 50 -5.43 0.26 15.48
CA HIS A 50 -6.60 0.85 16.14
C HIS A 50 -7.92 0.16 15.77
N SER A 51 -7.96 -0.66 14.71
CA SER A 51 -9.20 -1.30 14.27
C SER A 51 -9.13 -2.81 14.48
N GLU A 52 -9.66 -3.28 15.61
CA GLU A 52 -9.78 -4.72 15.89
C GLU A 52 -10.68 -5.43 14.86
N LEU A 53 -11.78 -4.79 14.48
CA LEU A 53 -12.71 -5.34 13.48
C LEU A 53 -12.04 -5.45 12.10
N ALA A 54 -11.45 -4.37 11.60
CA ALA A 54 -10.80 -4.41 10.28
C ALA A 54 -9.63 -5.39 10.26
N THR A 55 -8.89 -5.51 11.37
CA THR A 55 -7.82 -6.50 11.50
C THR A 55 -8.37 -7.93 11.44
N ARG A 56 -9.46 -8.24 12.15
CA ARG A 56 -10.11 -9.56 12.08
C ARG A 56 -10.66 -9.87 10.67
N VAL A 57 -11.24 -8.88 9.99
CA VAL A 57 -11.72 -9.00 8.61
C VAL A 57 -10.56 -9.33 7.67
N ILE A 58 -9.47 -8.56 7.76
CA ILE A 58 -8.27 -8.72 6.93
C ILE A 58 -7.59 -10.08 7.16
N GLU A 59 -7.54 -10.51 8.42
CA GLU A 59 -6.94 -11.79 8.81
C GLU A 59 -7.82 -13.00 8.42
N GLY A 60 -9.04 -12.76 7.91
CA GLY A 60 -9.96 -13.83 7.54
C GLY A 60 -10.48 -14.59 8.76
N MET A 61 -10.43 -13.98 9.95
CA MET A 61 -10.96 -14.56 11.20
C MET A 61 -12.50 -14.54 11.25
N ILE A 62 -13.15 -13.99 10.22
CA ILE A 62 -14.60 -14.11 10.03
C ILE A 62 -14.84 -15.48 9.39
N ASP A 63 -15.36 -16.39 10.19
CA ASP A 63 -15.61 -17.77 9.79
C ASP A 63 -16.60 -17.82 8.61
N GLN A 64 -16.07 -18.04 7.41
CA GLN A 64 -16.85 -18.32 6.21
C GLN A 64 -16.53 -19.74 5.75
N LYS A 65 -17.57 -20.60 5.74
CA LYS A 65 -17.50 -22.00 5.29
C LYS A 65 -16.96 -22.19 3.85
N ASN A 66 -16.89 -21.14 3.03
CA ASN A 66 -16.34 -21.20 1.68
C ASN A 66 -15.94 -19.80 1.16
N PRO A 67 -14.72 -19.30 1.39
CA PRO A 67 -14.33 -17.96 0.94
C PRO A 67 -14.20 -17.96 -0.59
N ARG A 68 -15.21 -17.43 -1.30
CA ARG A 68 -15.14 -17.20 -2.74
C ARG A 68 -14.42 -15.87 -3.02
N GLY A 69 -13.51 -15.86 -3.99
CA GLY A 69 -12.84 -14.64 -4.45
C GLY A 69 -11.37 -14.54 -4.06
N ARG A 70 -10.84 -13.30 -4.02
CA ARG A 70 -9.42 -13.05 -3.73
C ARG A 70 -9.11 -13.42 -2.28
N PRO A 71 -8.01 -14.17 -2.00
CA PRO A 71 -7.62 -14.50 -0.63
C PRO A 71 -7.48 -13.24 0.24
N PRO A 72 -7.97 -13.23 1.50
CA PRO A 72 -8.03 -12.02 2.35
C PRO A 72 -6.70 -11.28 2.49
N LEU A 73 -5.60 -12.02 2.63
CA LEU A 73 -4.24 -11.47 2.80
C LEU A 73 -3.53 -11.15 1.47
N ALA A 74 -4.12 -11.44 0.31
CA ALA A 74 -3.44 -11.27 -0.97
C ALA A 74 -3.03 -9.81 -1.20
N PHE A 75 -3.91 -8.85 -0.92
CA PHE A 75 -3.56 -7.44 -1.07
C PHE A 75 -2.35 -7.03 -0.20
N ILE A 76 -2.28 -7.53 1.04
CA ILE A 76 -1.18 -7.21 1.96
C ILE A 76 0.12 -7.84 1.50
N LYS A 77 0.08 -9.11 1.06
CA LYS A 77 1.23 -9.82 0.52
C LYS A 77 1.76 -9.16 -0.76
N ASP A 78 0.89 -8.85 -1.71
CA ASP A 78 1.28 -8.36 -3.04
C ASP A 78 1.70 -6.89 -3.04
N ASN A 79 1.23 -6.10 -2.07
CA ASN A 79 1.47 -4.65 -2.03
C ASN A 79 2.27 -4.21 -0.80
N ILE A 80 1.69 -4.39 0.38
CA ILE A 80 2.21 -3.78 1.60
C ILE A 80 3.53 -4.41 2.03
N MET A 81 3.61 -5.73 1.99
CA MET A 81 4.82 -6.47 2.36
C MET A 81 5.99 -6.16 1.42
N ILE A 82 5.72 -5.95 0.14
CA ILE A 82 6.73 -5.50 -0.85
C ILE A 82 7.17 -4.06 -0.56
N ASP A 83 6.23 -3.15 -0.29
CA ASP A 83 6.55 -1.74 -0.02
C ASP A 83 7.40 -1.56 1.26
N VAL A 84 7.21 -2.43 2.25
CA VAL A 84 7.89 -2.38 3.55
C VAL A 84 9.07 -3.36 3.64
N ASN A 85 9.30 -4.15 2.57
CA ASN A 85 10.35 -5.17 2.48
C ASN A 85 10.31 -6.21 3.62
N VAL A 86 9.14 -6.80 3.86
CA VAL A 86 8.90 -7.79 4.92
C VAL A 86 8.41 -9.10 4.32
N SER A 87 8.91 -10.24 4.81
CA SER A 87 8.60 -11.56 4.24
C SER A 87 7.34 -12.21 4.82
N THR A 88 6.92 -11.83 6.03
CA THR A 88 5.78 -12.45 6.72
C THR A 88 4.80 -11.43 7.29
N TYR A 89 3.50 -11.74 7.27
CA TYR A 89 2.46 -10.88 7.86
C TYR A 89 2.68 -10.61 9.36
N SER A 90 3.15 -11.60 10.13
CA SER A 90 3.46 -11.44 11.56
C SER A 90 4.55 -10.38 11.81
N GLN A 91 5.57 -10.33 10.94
CA GLN A 91 6.61 -9.30 11.01
C GLN A 91 6.03 -7.91 10.67
N LEU A 92 5.15 -7.85 9.66
CA LEU A 92 4.45 -6.61 9.31
C LEU A 92 3.60 -6.09 10.47
N LYS A 93 2.86 -6.98 11.13
CA LYS A 93 2.04 -6.64 12.31
C LYS A 93 2.90 -6.12 13.45
N ARG A 94 4.01 -6.78 13.78
CA ARG A 94 4.99 -6.32 14.79
C ARG A 94 5.58 -4.95 14.43
N LEU A 95 5.96 -4.75 13.17
CA LEU A 95 6.50 -3.49 12.69
C LEU A 95 5.45 -2.36 12.75
N ALA A 96 4.18 -2.67 12.46
CA ALA A 96 3.09 -1.70 12.52
C ALA A 96 2.74 -1.25 13.94
N GLN A 97 2.98 -2.11 14.96
CA GLN A 97 2.79 -1.73 16.36
C GLN A 97 3.85 -0.72 16.83
N ASP A 98 5.08 -0.83 16.34
CA ASP A 98 6.15 0.12 16.63
C ASP A 98 5.98 1.39 15.78
N ARG A 99 5.49 2.48 16.40
CA ARG A 99 5.20 3.74 15.70
C ARG A 99 6.43 4.36 15.04
N GLU A 100 7.59 4.29 15.69
CA GLU A 100 8.82 4.89 15.18
C GLU A 100 9.34 4.11 13.98
N LYS A 101 9.42 2.78 14.08
CA LYS A 101 9.84 1.93 12.96
C LYS A 101 8.86 2.01 11.80
N TRP A 102 7.56 2.05 12.07
CA TRP A 102 6.55 2.22 11.03
C TRP A 102 6.67 3.56 10.32
N ARG A 103 6.96 4.64 11.05
CA ARG A 103 7.15 5.97 10.47
C ARG A 103 8.36 5.99 9.52
N VAL A 104 9.48 5.40 9.94
CA VAL A 104 10.68 5.27 9.10
C VAL A 104 10.37 4.48 7.83
N ALA A 105 9.77 3.30 7.95
CA ALA A 105 9.40 2.47 6.81
C ALA A 105 8.40 3.18 5.85
N SER A 106 7.45 3.93 6.41
CA SER A 106 6.46 4.64 5.60
C SER A 106 7.03 5.83 4.82
N ASN A 107 8.11 6.44 5.32
CA ASN A 107 8.72 7.64 4.73
C ASN A 107 9.87 7.33 3.75
N GLN A 108 10.28 6.08 3.61
CA GLN A 108 11.38 5.66 2.71
C GLN A 108 11.10 5.86 1.21
N HIS A 109 9.84 6.09 0.81
CA HIS A 109 9.41 6.24 -0.59
C HIS A 109 9.27 7.70 -1.00
#